data_AF-A0A662JQM7-F1
#
_entry.id   AF-A0A662JQM7-F1
#
_cell.length_a   1.000
_cell.length_b   1.000
_cell.length_c   1.000
_cell.angle_alpha   90.00
_cell.angle_beta   90.00
_cell.angle_gamma   90.00
#
_symmetry.space_group_name_H-M   'P 1'
#
loop_
_entity.id
_entity.type
_entity.pdbx_description
1 polymer ?
#
loop_
_entity_poly.entity_id
_entity_poly.type
_entity_poly.pdbx_seq_one_letter_code
_entity_poly.pdbx_strand_id
1 'polypeptide(L)'
;MRDGMRNTEGSSVKMMDKKNYKKSIKLAKSGKFKEAFELAYKIENKTLKSQALSEIRLEAEKKISQLAKSGKFKEAFELLNKIDKVTWTKIFPRLREDLSKTVFKMIDVGKIDEALHLSKEIKNDYALFKLALYIDKKGKSNEALEIAKMIKDNHWWSEASSKISANIGKKRKRKTIKNLSQLVEAGKTDEALKMADNSEILIGVAIEMSKEGKFNEALEVANKISNKTAKSKALSQIAIEMSKEGKFNEALEVANKISNKTAKYYILSLREPNIEKLILQVIEKEGVDEALKIASKIRDKSAKSKALSKVALKMAEERKIEGALKIASKIPYQRERLKILSEIGQDFARKSSKAPIGKPSRKNKRKRATIIVDMDKGILLDSHTHHKKYGKPLYCLPGGSIQTEKGEPGIAAAARLLKWETGLYTKKCSYLFDWETKSTIHKVYLFEPVGEISKGNHISHIDFYNDQSRGKLVLASHVKPIIEQYQKLTQKQILSSDKIVREMNNLKNEYPEERLIDIKKKLEDIKEEIEKSSFNESAKIFDEALEIARGIIDKRWQSEALSSIASAMAKAGMHDEALKIAREIKY
;
A
#
# COMPACT_ATOMS: atom_id res chain seq x y z
N MET A 1 46.32 26.63 94.50
CA MET A 1 45.21 25.69 94.20
C MET A 1 44.18 26.18 93.15
N ARG A 2 44.28 27.39 92.56
CA ARG A 2 43.31 27.87 91.55
C ARG A 2 43.67 27.60 90.07
N ASP A 3 44.90 27.19 89.75
CA ASP A 3 45.28 26.85 88.36
C ASP A 3 44.95 25.41 87.93
N GLY A 4 44.57 24.53 88.88
CA GLY A 4 44.18 23.15 88.58
C GLY A 4 42.74 22.98 88.08
N MET A 5 41.84 23.94 88.33
CA MET A 5 40.39 23.79 88.05
C MET A 5 39.95 24.34 86.69
N ARG A 6 40.66 25.31 86.09
CA ARG A 6 40.34 25.78 84.71
C ARG A 6 40.71 24.76 83.63
N ASN A 7 41.76 23.96 83.85
CA ASN A 7 42.17 22.92 82.91
C ASN A 7 41.25 21.69 82.92
N THR A 8 40.57 21.40 84.04
CA THR A 8 39.62 20.29 84.13
C THR A 8 38.30 20.59 83.45
N GLU A 9 37.78 21.81 83.55
CA GLU A 9 36.56 22.23 82.84
C GLU A 9 36.77 22.28 81.33
N GLY A 10 37.87 22.90 80.87
CA GLY A 10 38.22 22.92 79.43
C GLY A 10 38.49 21.53 78.84
N SER A 11 39.00 20.59 79.64
CA SER A 11 39.21 19.19 79.23
C SER A 11 37.90 18.38 79.22
N SER A 12 37.01 18.62 80.18
CA SER A 12 35.68 18.00 80.26
C SER A 12 34.79 18.45 79.09
N VAL A 13 34.76 19.75 78.78
CA VAL A 13 34.04 20.32 77.63
C VAL A 13 34.57 19.75 76.31
N LYS A 14 35.91 19.71 76.12
CA LYS A 14 36.53 19.08 74.94
C LYS A 14 36.21 17.58 74.81
N MET A 15 36.12 16.86 75.92
CA MET A 15 35.78 15.43 75.92
C MET A 15 34.29 15.21 75.59
N MET A 16 33.41 16.06 76.13
CA MET A 16 31.97 16.04 75.86
C MET A 16 31.65 16.42 74.41
N ASP A 17 32.34 17.42 73.86
CA ASP A 17 32.24 17.82 72.45
C ASP A 17 32.62 16.68 71.49
N LYS A 18 33.74 15.99 71.77
CA LYS A 18 34.17 14.81 70.99
C LYS A 18 33.17 13.65 71.12
N LYS A 19 32.57 13.45 72.28
CA LYS A 19 31.55 12.43 72.53
C LYS A 19 30.26 12.74 71.76
N ASN A 20 29.79 13.98 71.83
CA ASN A 20 28.61 14.46 71.12
C ASN A 20 28.81 14.37 69.61
N TYR A 21 29.99 14.74 69.09
CA TYR A 21 30.38 14.53 67.70
C TYR A 21 30.23 13.07 67.27
N LYS A 22 30.92 12.13 67.93
CA LYS A 22 30.88 10.71 67.55
C LYS A 22 29.45 10.16 67.61
N LYS A 23 28.68 10.55 68.62
CA LYS A 23 27.29 10.09 68.80
C LYS A 23 26.37 10.67 67.72
N SER A 24 26.52 11.95 67.37
CA SER A 24 25.72 12.57 66.32
C SER A 24 25.96 11.93 64.95
N ILE A 25 27.22 11.62 64.60
CA ILE A 25 27.54 10.91 63.35
C ILE A 25 26.95 9.49 63.35
N LYS A 26 27.03 8.75 64.47
CA LYS A 26 26.44 7.42 64.58
C LYS A 26 24.92 7.45 64.37
N LEU A 27 24.24 8.43 64.96
CA LEU A 27 22.80 8.60 64.81
C LEU A 27 22.42 8.96 63.36
N ALA A 28 23.19 9.82 62.70
CA ALA A 28 22.98 10.16 61.29
C ALA A 28 23.08 8.94 60.38
N LYS A 29 24.10 8.09 60.56
CA LYS A 29 24.25 6.83 59.79
C LYS A 29 23.06 5.88 59.99
N SER A 30 22.48 5.86 61.19
CA SER A 30 21.25 5.08 61.47
C SER A 30 19.97 5.70 60.89
N GLY A 31 20.01 6.93 60.37
CA GLY A 31 18.86 7.66 59.84
C GLY A 31 18.08 8.49 60.86
N LYS A 32 18.55 8.58 62.12
CA LYS A 32 17.94 9.37 63.18
C LYS A 32 18.41 10.82 63.13
N PHE A 33 18.10 11.52 62.03
CA PHE A 33 18.68 12.83 61.75
C PHE A 33 18.27 13.92 62.75
N LYS A 34 17.03 13.93 63.22
CA LYS A 34 16.57 14.88 64.25
C LYS A 34 17.45 14.83 65.51
N GLU A 35 17.63 13.63 66.06
CA GLU A 35 18.47 13.38 67.24
C GLU A 35 19.95 13.69 66.97
N ALA A 36 20.43 13.38 65.74
CA ALA A 36 21.79 13.69 65.32
C ALA A 36 22.04 15.21 65.30
N PHE A 37 21.12 15.98 64.73
CA PHE A 37 21.21 17.45 64.69
C PHE A 37 21.13 18.04 66.10
N GLU A 38 20.18 17.62 66.93
CA GLU A 38 20.06 18.07 68.32
C GLU A 38 21.37 17.89 69.11
N LEU A 39 22.06 16.75 68.93
CA LEU A 39 23.36 16.50 69.56
C LEU A 39 24.49 17.33 68.95
N ALA A 40 24.51 17.52 67.63
CA ALA A 40 25.52 18.36 66.98
C ALA A 40 25.37 19.84 67.38
N TYR A 41 24.15 20.33 67.61
CA TYR A 41 23.91 21.69 68.08
C TYR A 41 24.39 21.96 69.51
N LYS A 42 24.50 20.91 70.34
CA LYS A 42 25.04 20.97 71.72
C LYS A 42 26.57 21.01 71.78
N ILE A 43 27.28 20.90 70.65
CA ILE A 43 28.74 21.02 70.60
C ILE A 43 29.13 22.50 70.73
N GLU A 44 29.99 22.84 71.68
CA GLU A 44 30.40 24.22 71.94
C GLU A 44 31.51 24.67 71.00
N ASN A 45 32.46 23.79 70.69
CA ASN A 45 33.51 24.05 69.73
C ASN A 45 32.93 24.30 68.32
N LYS A 46 33.04 25.55 67.85
CA LYS A 46 32.48 26.00 66.57
C LYS A 46 32.97 25.19 65.37
N THR A 47 34.25 24.83 65.33
CA THR A 47 34.83 24.04 64.23
C THR A 47 34.28 22.62 64.23
N LEU A 48 34.29 21.95 65.39
CA LEU A 48 33.80 20.59 65.54
C LEU A 48 32.29 20.48 65.30
N LYS A 49 31.53 21.49 65.75
CA LYS A 49 30.09 21.63 65.46
C LYS A 49 29.85 21.79 63.96
N SER A 50 30.62 22.64 63.29
CA SER A 50 30.51 22.83 61.84
C SER A 50 30.79 21.52 61.09
N GLN A 51 31.84 20.79 61.48
CA GLN A 51 32.18 19.48 60.92
C GLN A 51 31.06 18.46 61.15
N ALA A 52 30.57 18.32 62.39
CA ALA A 52 29.49 17.41 62.73
C ALA A 52 28.25 17.69 61.88
N LEU A 53 27.83 18.96 61.83
CA LEU A 53 26.68 19.37 61.03
C LEU A 53 26.91 19.00 59.55
N SER A 54 28.08 19.32 58.99
CA SER A 54 28.43 19.01 57.60
C SER A 54 28.32 17.52 57.27
N GLU A 55 28.92 16.66 58.08
CA GLU A 55 28.85 15.20 57.89
C GLU A 55 27.41 14.67 58.01
N ILE A 56 26.63 15.17 58.96
CA ILE A 56 25.21 14.80 59.11
C ILE A 56 24.42 15.22 57.86
N ARG A 57 24.69 16.41 57.30
CA ARG A 57 24.05 16.85 56.04
C ARG A 57 24.39 15.92 54.88
N LEU A 58 25.65 15.53 54.76
CA LEU A 58 26.12 14.65 53.68
C LEU A 58 25.47 13.27 53.77
N GLU A 59 25.36 12.72 54.98
CA GLU A 59 24.71 11.43 55.21
C GLU A 59 23.19 11.50 54.92
N ALA A 60 22.54 12.60 55.31
CA ALA A 60 21.14 12.85 54.99
C ALA A 60 20.93 12.96 53.47
N GLU A 61 21.77 13.73 52.79
CA GLU A 61 21.75 13.90 51.33
C GLU A 61 21.86 12.55 50.61
N LYS A 62 22.85 11.74 50.99
CA LYS A 62 23.10 10.42 50.42
C LYS A 62 21.89 9.50 50.59
N LYS A 63 21.32 9.44 51.80
CA LYS A 63 20.20 8.54 52.13
C LYS A 63 18.91 8.96 51.43
N ILE A 64 18.62 10.27 51.38
CA ILE A 64 17.46 10.82 50.65
C ILE A 64 17.60 10.55 49.15
N SER A 65 18.77 10.80 48.55
CA SER A 65 19.04 10.49 47.14
C SER A 65 18.85 9.00 46.83
N GLN A 66 19.32 8.10 47.71
CA GLN A 66 19.15 6.65 47.53
C GLN A 66 17.67 6.23 47.59
N LEU A 67 16.89 6.76 48.55
CA LEU A 67 15.46 6.48 48.65
C LEU A 67 14.68 7.01 47.44
N ALA A 68 15.03 8.22 46.99
CA ALA A 68 14.49 8.82 45.76
C ALA A 68 14.81 7.95 44.52
N LYS A 69 16.06 7.53 44.34
CA LYS A 69 16.48 6.69 43.20
C LYS A 69 15.81 5.32 43.20
N SER A 70 15.60 4.73 44.38
CA SER A 70 14.98 3.41 44.57
C SER A 70 13.44 3.41 44.55
N GLY A 71 12.79 4.56 44.35
CA GLY A 71 11.33 4.64 44.27
C GLY A 71 10.60 4.74 45.62
N LYS A 72 11.34 4.80 46.72
CA LYS A 72 10.82 4.87 48.09
C LYS A 72 10.53 6.30 48.50
N PHE A 73 9.65 6.95 47.73
CA PHE A 73 9.49 8.39 47.78
C PHE A 73 8.86 8.91 49.07
N LYS A 74 7.97 8.12 49.70
CA LYS A 74 7.38 8.45 51.01
C LYS A 74 8.45 8.48 52.10
N GLU A 75 9.32 7.45 52.12
CA GLU A 75 10.43 7.37 53.07
C GLU A 75 11.45 8.50 52.83
N ALA A 76 11.76 8.81 51.57
CA ALA A 76 12.63 9.93 51.21
C ALA A 76 12.05 11.27 51.72
N PHE A 77 10.74 11.45 51.56
CA PHE A 77 10.03 12.65 51.98
C PHE A 77 9.91 12.76 53.51
N GLU A 78 9.55 11.69 54.21
CA GLU A 78 9.52 11.66 55.67
C GLU A 78 10.90 11.94 56.28
N LEU A 79 11.96 11.45 55.64
CA LEU A 79 13.33 11.72 56.06
C LEU A 79 13.72 13.19 55.86
N LEU A 80 13.25 13.79 54.76
CA LEU A 80 13.40 15.22 54.49
C LEU A 80 12.65 16.07 55.53
N ASN A 81 11.51 15.63 56.03
CA ASN A 81 10.78 16.33 57.10
C ASN A 81 11.42 16.17 58.50
N LYS A 82 12.38 15.25 58.66
CA LYS A 82 13.11 15.02 59.92
C LYS A 82 14.40 15.83 60.02
N ILE A 83 14.78 16.58 58.99
CA ILE A 83 15.93 17.48 59.00
C ILE A 83 15.46 18.93 59.19
N ASP A 84 16.29 19.77 59.81
CA ASP A 84 15.94 21.16 60.06
C ASP A 84 15.93 21.99 58.76
N LYS A 85 15.17 23.11 58.74
CA LYS A 85 14.99 23.96 57.56
C LYS A 85 16.29 24.60 57.06
N VAL A 86 17.28 24.83 57.93
CA VAL A 86 18.58 25.40 57.55
C VAL A 86 19.44 24.36 56.84
N THR A 87 19.36 23.11 57.26
CA THR A 87 19.96 21.97 56.55
C THR A 87 19.27 21.74 55.22
N TRP A 88 17.94 21.80 55.22
CA TRP A 88 17.11 21.65 54.03
C TRP A 88 17.54 22.61 52.91
N THR A 89 17.70 23.91 53.20
CA THR A 89 18.14 24.90 52.19
C THR A 89 19.55 24.65 51.66
N LYS A 90 20.44 24.03 52.45
CA LYS A 90 21.84 23.78 52.08
C LYS A 90 22.03 22.55 51.18
N ILE A 91 21.29 21.47 51.42
CA ILE A 91 21.38 20.25 50.61
C ILE A 91 20.48 20.31 49.36
N PHE A 92 19.46 21.16 49.39
CA PHE A 92 18.46 21.28 48.34
C PHE A 92 19.03 21.45 46.92
N PRO A 93 20.01 22.35 46.65
CA PRO A 93 20.54 22.52 45.30
C PRO A 93 21.11 21.24 44.69
N ARG A 94 21.68 20.35 45.53
CA ARG A 94 22.27 19.07 45.09
C ARG A 94 21.23 17.98 44.89
N LEU A 95 20.17 18.00 45.68
CA LEU A 95 19.07 17.03 45.58
C LEU A 95 17.97 17.46 44.60
N ARG A 96 18.02 18.69 44.09
CA ARG A 96 16.96 19.26 43.25
C ARG A 96 16.59 18.34 42.09
N GLU A 97 17.57 17.79 41.38
CA GLU A 97 17.31 16.91 40.23
C GLU A 97 16.68 15.58 40.66
N ASP A 98 17.22 14.93 41.70
CA ASP A 98 16.74 13.65 42.22
C ASP A 98 15.32 13.76 42.80
N LEU A 99 15.01 14.85 43.50
CA LEU A 99 13.68 15.13 44.04
C LEU A 99 12.69 15.52 42.93
N SER A 100 13.15 16.20 41.87
CA SER A 100 12.31 16.49 40.71
C SER A 100 11.93 15.21 39.96
N LYS A 101 12.89 14.30 39.75
CA LYS A 101 12.65 12.95 39.20
C LYS A 101 11.68 12.16 40.07
N THR A 102 11.78 12.31 41.39
CA THR A 102 10.85 11.71 42.35
C THR A 102 9.43 12.21 42.15
N VAL A 103 9.22 13.52 42.01
CA VAL A 103 7.89 14.08 41.74
C VAL A 103 7.29 13.49 40.46
N PHE A 104 8.05 13.41 39.36
CA PHE A 104 7.52 12.84 38.11
C PHE A 104 7.11 11.38 38.27
N LYS A 105 7.94 10.57 38.94
CA LYS A 105 7.61 9.18 39.21
C LYS A 105 6.39 9.05 40.15
N MET A 106 6.23 9.92 41.14
CA MET A 106 5.04 9.97 42.00
C MET A 106 3.77 10.28 41.18
N ILE A 107 3.85 11.23 40.23
CA ILE A 107 2.76 11.55 39.30
C ILE A 107 2.40 10.32 38.46
N ASP A 108 3.41 9.61 37.93
CA ASP A 108 3.20 8.43 37.09
C ASP A 108 2.48 7.29 37.85
N VAL A 109 2.82 7.08 39.13
CA VAL A 109 2.17 6.08 40.00
C VAL A 109 0.89 6.59 40.69
N GLY A 110 0.44 7.80 40.39
CA GLY A 110 -0.82 8.36 40.91
C GLY A 110 -0.79 8.86 42.35
N LYS A 111 0.40 9.09 42.94
CA LYS A 111 0.59 9.66 44.28
C LYS A 111 0.56 11.18 44.25
N ILE A 112 -0.63 11.74 44.01
CA ILE A 112 -0.83 13.15 43.64
C ILE A 112 -0.67 14.10 44.83
N ASP A 113 -1.16 13.74 46.01
CA ASP A 113 -1.06 14.58 47.20
C ASP A 113 0.41 14.69 47.66
N GLU A 114 1.15 13.58 47.65
CA GLU A 114 2.57 13.60 47.98
C GLU A 114 3.40 14.34 46.93
N ALA A 115 3.08 14.16 45.64
CA ALA A 115 3.71 14.90 44.55
C ALA A 115 3.45 16.41 44.67
N LEU A 116 2.23 16.83 45.01
CA LEU A 116 1.86 18.23 45.23
C LEU A 116 2.63 18.83 46.40
N HIS A 117 2.64 18.12 47.53
CA HIS A 117 3.33 18.58 48.73
C HIS A 117 4.83 18.72 48.47
N LEU A 118 5.47 17.70 47.90
CA LEU A 118 6.88 17.76 47.56
C LEU A 118 7.17 18.88 46.54
N SER A 119 6.33 19.06 45.52
CA SER A 119 6.49 20.12 44.50
C SER A 119 6.49 21.53 45.10
N LYS A 120 5.58 21.78 46.07
CA LYS A 120 5.50 23.04 46.81
C LYS A 120 6.78 23.29 47.62
N GLU A 121 7.23 22.25 48.32
CA GLU A 121 8.45 22.31 49.13
C GLU A 121 9.68 22.57 48.25
N ILE A 122 9.88 21.82 47.17
CA ILE A 122 11.04 22.02 46.28
C ILE A 122 10.96 23.27 45.39
N LYS A 123 9.84 24.00 45.41
CA LYS A 123 9.59 25.18 44.55
C LYS A 123 9.97 24.91 43.09
N ASN A 124 9.58 23.74 42.58
CA ASN A 124 9.85 23.35 41.20
C ASN A 124 8.63 23.64 40.34
N ASP A 125 8.69 24.76 39.63
CA ASP A 125 7.65 25.25 38.73
C ASP A 125 7.33 24.27 37.59
N TYR A 126 8.33 23.58 37.05
CA TYR A 126 8.12 22.55 36.02
C TYR A 126 7.43 21.30 36.58
N ALA A 127 7.70 20.95 37.84
CA ALA A 127 7.02 19.85 38.51
C ALA A 127 5.55 20.16 38.80
N LEU A 128 5.27 21.38 39.28
CA LEU A 128 3.91 21.91 39.45
C LEU A 128 3.16 21.97 38.11
N PHE A 129 3.82 22.39 37.04
CA PHE A 129 3.28 22.34 35.68
C PHE A 129 2.85 20.93 35.27
N LYS A 130 3.73 19.93 35.41
CA LYS A 130 3.42 18.53 35.07
C LYS A 130 2.26 17.98 35.90
N LEU A 131 2.26 18.29 37.19
CA LEU A 131 1.21 17.88 38.12
C LEU A 131 -0.15 18.48 37.72
N ALA A 132 -0.20 19.78 37.43
CA ALA A 132 -1.41 20.46 36.99
C ALA A 132 -2.00 19.81 35.73
N LEU A 133 -1.17 19.52 34.72
CA LEU A 133 -1.62 18.82 33.51
C LEU A 133 -2.13 17.39 33.78
N TYR A 134 -1.50 16.67 34.70
CA TYR A 134 -1.97 15.34 35.09
C TYR A 134 -3.36 15.40 35.74
N ILE A 135 -3.56 16.33 36.68
CA ILE A 135 -4.84 16.49 37.37
C ILE A 135 -5.95 16.93 36.41
N ASP A 136 -5.65 17.82 35.46
CA ASP A 136 -6.60 18.21 34.41
C ASP A 136 -7.02 17.03 33.53
N LYS A 137 -6.06 16.17 33.17
CA LYS A 137 -6.30 14.92 32.42
C LYS A 137 -7.19 13.95 33.21
N LYS A 138 -7.11 13.94 34.54
CA LYS A 138 -8.00 13.15 35.42
C LYS A 138 -9.39 13.76 35.59
N GLY A 139 -9.68 14.89 34.95
CA GLY A 139 -11.00 15.50 34.95
C GLY A 139 -11.17 16.67 35.94
N LYS A 140 -10.21 16.89 36.84
CA LYS A 140 -10.30 17.89 37.91
C LYS A 140 -9.69 19.24 37.48
N SER A 141 -10.25 19.85 36.44
CA SER A 141 -9.66 21.04 35.80
C SER A 141 -9.55 22.28 36.69
N ASN A 142 -10.48 22.46 37.64
CA ASN A 142 -10.41 23.59 38.59
C ASN A 142 -9.24 23.42 39.57
N GLU A 143 -9.05 22.22 40.11
CA GLU A 143 -7.91 21.90 40.99
C GLU A 143 -6.57 22.06 40.24
N ALA A 144 -6.52 21.64 38.98
CA ALA A 144 -5.36 21.86 38.13
C ALA A 144 -5.04 23.36 37.94
N LEU A 145 -6.06 24.21 37.80
CA LEU A 145 -5.87 25.66 37.68
C LEU A 145 -5.35 26.27 38.99
N GLU A 146 -5.82 25.79 40.15
CA GLU A 146 -5.27 26.22 41.45
C GLU A 146 -3.80 25.84 41.61
N ILE A 147 -3.38 24.68 41.12
CA ILE A 147 -1.95 24.30 41.09
C ILE A 147 -1.17 25.17 40.11
N ALA A 148 -1.74 25.46 38.93
CA ALA A 148 -1.09 26.33 37.95
C ALA A 148 -0.82 27.73 38.51
N LYS A 149 -1.73 28.29 39.32
CA LYS A 149 -1.54 29.59 40.02
C LYS A 149 -0.34 29.61 40.98
N MET A 150 0.14 28.45 41.42
CA MET A 150 1.31 28.34 42.31
C MET A 150 2.65 28.42 41.57
N ILE A 151 2.64 28.29 40.24
CA ILE A 151 3.82 28.35 39.39
C ILE A 151 4.30 29.80 39.28
N LYS A 152 5.58 30.06 39.59
CA LYS A 152 6.14 31.42 39.55
C LYS A 152 6.80 31.76 38.22
N ASP A 153 7.43 30.78 37.59
CA ASP A 153 7.99 30.93 36.26
C ASP A 153 6.90 31.25 35.24
N ASN A 154 7.02 32.41 34.60
CA ASN A 154 6.01 32.93 33.66
C ASN A 154 5.78 31.99 32.46
N HIS A 155 6.82 31.29 32.00
CA HIS A 155 6.70 30.37 30.88
C HIS A 155 5.86 29.16 31.29
N TRP A 156 6.19 28.51 32.41
CA TRP A 156 5.46 27.34 32.88
C TRP A 156 4.03 27.67 33.33
N TRP A 157 3.82 28.83 33.96
CA TRP A 157 2.49 29.31 34.34
C TRP A 157 1.60 29.54 33.12
N SER A 158 2.12 30.26 32.11
CA SER A 158 1.39 30.55 30.88
C SER A 158 1.02 29.26 30.13
N GLU A 159 1.98 28.34 30.02
CA GLU A 159 1.79 27.05 29.34
C GLU A 159 0.76 26.16 30.07
N ALA A 160 0.82 26.04 31.40
CA ALA A 160 -0.19 25.33 32.19
C ALA A 160 -1.57 25.96 32.00
N SER A 161 -1.68 27.26 32.26
CA SER A 161 -2.95 27.99 32.28
C SER A 161 -3.63 27.95 30.92
N SER A 162 -2.88 28.13 29.83
CA SER A 162 -3.39 28.04 28.46
C SER A 162 -3.93 26.65 28.14
N LYS A 163 -3.16 25.59 28.42
CA LYS A 163 -3.56 24.20 28.15
C LYS A 163 -4.80 23.80 28.94
N ILE A 164 -4.82 24.10 30.24
CA ILE A 164 -5.94 23.76 31.13
C ILE A 164 -7.20 24.52 30.70
N SER A 165 -7.09 25.83 30.44
CA SER A 165 -8.21 26.66 30.00
C SER A 165 -8.78 26.17 28.66
N ALA A 166 -7.91 25.82 27.70
CA ALA A 166 -8.34 25.23 26.43
C ALA A 166 -9.09 23.90 26.63
N ASN A 167 -8.64 23.06 27.57
CA ASN A 167 -9.31 21.79 27.88
C ASN A 167 -10.67 22.00 28.58
N ILE A 168 -10.77 22.98 29.49
CA ILE A 168 -12.05 23.39 30.09
C ILE A 168 -13.02 23.84 29.00
N GLY A 169 -12.56 24.72 28.10
CA GLY A 169 -13.36 25.19 26.96
C GLY A 169 -13.86 24.04 26.08
N LYS A 170 -12.98 23.09 25.72
CA LYS A 170 -13.34 21.88 24.96
C LYS A 170 -14.36 21.00 25.70
N LYS A 171 -14.21 20.79 27.01
CA LYS A 171 -15.14 19.99 27.83
C LYS A 171 -16.52 20.67 27.89
N ARG A 172 -16.57 21.97 28.18
CA ARG A 172 -17.81 22.77 28.19
C ARG A 172 -18.50 22.67 26.84
N LYS A 173 -17.76 22.92 25.76
CA LYS A 173 -18.25 22.83 24.39
C LYS A 173 -18.86 21.46 24.07
N ARG A 174 -18.18 20.36 24.42
CA ARG A 174 -18.72 18.99 24.24
C ARG A 174 -20.01 18.78 25.01
N LYS A 175 -20.07 19.24 26.27
CA LYS A 175 -21.30 19.14 27.09
C LYS A 175 -22.45 19.93 26.46
N THR A 176 -22.19 21.15 26.00
CA THR A 176 -23.18 21.96 25.28
C THR A 176 -23.66 21.24 24.02
N ILE A 177 -22.75 20.75 23.17
CA ILE A 177 -23.12 20.02 21.96
C ILE A 177 -24.02 18.84 22.30
N LYS A 178 -23.65 18.00 23.27
CA LYS A 178 -24.45 16.84 23.68
C LYS A 178 -25.86 17.22 24.13
N ASN A 179 -25.98 18.26 24.96
CA ASN A 179 -27.28 18.74 25.43
C ASN A 179 -28.15 19.25 24.26
N LEU A 180 -27.55 19.96 23.30
CA LEU A 180 -28.27 20.47 22.14
C LEU A 180 -28.65 19.32 21.18
N SER A 181 -27.79 18.32 20.99
CA SER A 181 -28.12 17.12 20.20
C SER A 181 -29.36 16.42 20.76
N GLN A 182 -29.47 16.28 22.08
CA GLN A 182 -30.66 15.70 22.73
C GLN A 182 -31.93 16.53 22.50
N LEU A 183 -31.82 17.86 22.43
CA LEU A 183 -32.96 18.72 22.09
C LEU A 183 -33.40 18.53 20.63
N VAL A 184 -32.45 18.42 19.70
CA VAL A 184 -32.76 18.15 18.29
C VAL A 184 -33.46 16.79 18.16
N GLU A 185 -32.99 15.76 18.86
CA GLU A 185 -33.63 14.44 18.88
C GLU A 185 -35.05 14.47 19.45
N ALA A 186 -35.32 15.36 20.41
CA ALA A 186 -36.66 15.59 20.93
C ALA A 186 -37.55 16.41 19.97
N GLY A 187 -37.12 16.65 18.73
CA GLY A 187 -37.84 17.44 17.73
C GLY A 187 -37.76 18.95 17.94
N LYS A 188 -36.93 19.43 18.87
CA LYS A 188 -36.81 20.86 19.23
C LYS A 188 -35.62 21.54 18.53
N THR A 189 -35.48 21.33 17.22
CA THR A 189 -34.35 21.85 16.45
C THR A 189 -34.21 23.37 16.54
N ASP A 190 -35.32 24.11 16.50
CA ASP A 190 -35.29 25.58 16.54
C ASP A 190 -34.87 26.14 17.91
N GLU A 191 -35.20 25.44 19.00
CA GLU A 191 -34.72 25.79 20.35
C GLU A 191 -33.21 25.54 20.44
N ALA A 192 -32.75 24.39 19.95
CA ALA A 192 -31.33 24.06 19.92
C ALA A 192 -30.50 25.06 19.10
N LEU A 193 -31.06 25.56 17.99
CA LEU A 193 -30.43 26.59 17.16
C LEU A 193 -30.32 27.95 17.86
N LYS A 194 -31.36 28.37 18.59
CA LYS A 194 -31.34 29.62 19.37
C LYS A 194 -30.34 29.57 20.52
N MET A 195 -30.19 28.40 21.16
CA MET A 195 -29.26 28.20 22.27
C MET A 195 -27.79 28.03 21.82
N ALA A 196 -27.53 27.84 20.53
CA ALA A 196 -26.18 27.69 20.04
C ALA A 196 -25.49 29.04 19.88
N ASP A 197 -24.53 29.32 20.77
CA ASP A 197 -23.80 30.60 20.81
C ASP A 197 -23.02 30.95 19.52
N ASN A 198 -22.75 29.97 18.65
CA ASN A 198 -22.10 30.19 17.36
C ASN A 198 -22.27 28.99 16.39
N SER A 199 -21.86 29.19 15.13
CA SER A 199 -21.89 28.14 14.11
C SER A 199 -20.97 26.96 14.42
N GLU A 200 -19.96 27.10 15.28
CA GLU A 200 -19.03 26.01 15.63
C GLU A 200 -19.69 24.97 16.55
N ILE A 201 -20.61 25.40 17.41
CA ILE A 201 -21.46 24.51 18.21
C ILE A 201 -22.41 23.75 17.30
N LEU A 202 -23.06 24.43 16.35
CA LEU A 202 -23.99 23.80 15.40
C LEU A 202 -23.31 22.77 14.48
N ILE A 203 -22.09 23.07 14.02
CA ILE A 203 -21.26 22.05 13.34
C ILE A 203 -21.07 20.85 14.27
N GLY A 204 -20.72 21.08 15.54
CA GLY A 204 -20.56 20.02 16.52
C GLY A 204 -21.80 19.15 16.69
N VAL A 205 -22.97 19.77 16.81
CA VAL A 205 -24.26 19.07 16.96
C VAL A 205 -24.53 18.21 15.73
N ALA A 206 -24.45 18.79 14.53
CA ALA A 206 -24.65 18.07 13.29
C ALA A 206 -23.70 16.86 13.15
N ILE A 207 -22.44 17.01 13.57
CA ILE A 207 -21.45 15.91 13.56
C ILE A 207 -21.81 14.82 14.58
N GLU A 208 -22.22 15.20 15.79
CA GLU A 208 -22.60 14.25 16.83
C GLU A 208 -23.80 13.42 16.39
N MET A 209 -24.85 14.08 15.87
CA MET A 209 -26.01 13.40 15.30
C MET A 209 -25.64 12.46 14.15
N SER A 210 -24.76 12.88 13.24
CA SER A 210 -24.35 12.01 12.13
C SER A 210 -23.56 10.78 12.57
N LYS A 211 -22.86 10.83 13.71
CA LYS A 211 -22.14 9.66 14.24
C LYS A 211 -23.06 8.63 14.89
N GLU A 212 -24.27 9.04 15.24
CA GLU A 212 -25.31 8.16 15.78
C GLU A 212 -26.24 7.63 14.67
N GLY A 213 -25.92 7.88 13.40
CA GLY A 213 -26.73 7.49 12.24
C GLY A 213 -27.96 8.36 11.99
N LYS A 214 -28.17 9.42 12.80
CA LYS A 214 -29.29 10.38 12.73
C LYS A 214 -29.05 11.45 11.66
N PHE A 215 -28.92 11.00 10.40
CA PHE A 215 -28.47 11.87 9.32
C PHE A 215 -29.50 12.92 8.90
N ASN A 216 -30.79 12.64 9.00
CA ASN A 216 -31.82 13.60 8.59
C ASN A 216 -31.81 14.83 9.50
N GLU A 217 -31.74 14.60 10.80
CA GLU A 217 -31.64 15.61 11.83
C GLU A 217 -30.30 16.36 11.74
N ALA A 218 -29.19 15.64 11.51
CA ALA A 218 -27.89 16.25 11.25
C ALA A 218 -27.93 17.20 10.04
N LEU A 219 -28.58 16.78 8.95
CA LEU A 219 -28.76 17.59 7.74
C LEU A 219 -29.69 18.78 7.97
N GLU A 220 -30.74 18.64 8.78
CA GLU A 220 -31.62 19.73 9.17
C GLU A 220 -30.81 20.84 9.88
N VAL A 221 -30.06 20.47 10.92
CA VAL A 221 -29.20 21.39 11.67
C VAL A 221 -28.18 22.05 10.75
N ALA A 222 -27.46 21.26 9.93
CA ALA A 222 -26.45 21.78 9.01
C ALA A 222 -27.04 22.75 7.98
N ASN A 223 -28.26 22.50 7.50
CA ASN A 223 -28.90 23.35 6.51
C ASN A 223 -29.33 24.71 7.06
N LYS A 224 -29.66 24.78 8.34
CA LYS A 224 -30.03 26.01 9.06
C LYS A 224 -28.81 26.85 9.50
N ILE A 225 -27.57 26.40 9.28
CA ILE A 225 -26.36 27.19 9.52
C ILE A 225 -26.22 28.29 8.45
N SER A 226 -26.31 29.57 8.85
CA SER A 226 -26.24 30.71 7.92
C SER A 226 -24.85 30.93 7.31
N ASN A 227 -23.77 30.72 8.08
CA ASN A 227 -22.41 30.89 7.57
C ASN A 227 -22.06 29.79 6.56
N LYS A 228 -21.83 30.18 5.30
CA LYS A 228 -21.60 29.25 4.18
C LYS A 228 -20.41 28.31 4.40
N THR A 229 -19.32 28.79 5.01
CA THR A 229 -18.13 27.98 5.30
C THR A 229 -18.42 26.97 6.40
N ALA A 230 -19.11 27.41 7.47
CA ALA A 230 -19.53 26.53 8.56
C ALA A 230 -20.51 25.45 8.09
N LYS A 231 -21.52 25.84 7.30
CA LYS A 231 -22.47 24.92 6.66
C LYS A 231 -21.76 23.90 5.77
N SER A 232 -20.84 24.37 4.93
CA SER A 232 -20.03 23.47 4.09
C SER A 232 -19.27 22.45 4.94
N LYS A 233 -18.64 22.88 6.03
CA LYS A 233 -17.90 22.01 6.95
C LYS A 233 -18.80 20.98 7.64
N ALA A 234 -19.99 21.38 8.10
CA ALA A 234 -20.96 20.46 8.68
C ALA A 234 -21.42 19.40 7.67
N LEU A 235 -21.88 19.83 6.48
CA LEU A 235 -22.31 18.94 5.40
C LEU A 235 -21.19 17.99 4.95
N SER A 236 -19.94 18.48 4.91
CA SER A 236 -18.78 17.64 4.64
C SER A 236 -18.64 16.49 5.62
N GLN A 237 -18.72 16.78 6.93
CA GLN A 237 -18.55 15.76 7.95
C GLN A 237 -19.73 14.78 7.97
N ILE A 238 -20.96 15.26 7.78
CA ILE A 238 -22.14 14.40 7.65
C ILE A 238 -21.95 13.42 6.50
N ALA A 239 -21.57 13.90 5.31
CA ALA A 239 -21.34 13.03 4.15
C ALA A 239 -20.22 11.99 4.40
N ILE A 240 -19.20 12.34 5.18
CA ILE A 240 -18.14 11.41 5.60
C ILE A 240 -18.70 10.32 6.53
N GLU A 241 -19.49 10.67 7.54
CA GLU A 241 -20.10 9.67 8.44
C GLU A 241 -21.12 8.78 7.70
N MET A 242 -21.96 9.36 6.83
CA MET A 242 -22.86 8.61 5.94
C MET A 242 -22.09 7.58 5.09
N SER A 243 -20.93 7.98 4.56
CA SER A 243 -20.06 7.07 3.80
C SER A 243 -19.48 5.95 4.67
N LYS A 244 -19.17 6.20 5.95
CA LYS A 244 -18.69 5.13 6.85
C LYS A 244 -19.77 4.10 7.15
N GLU A 245 -21.03 4.52 7.18
CA GLU A 245 -22.19 3.65 7.44
C GLU A 245 -22.73 2.93 6.20
N GLY A 246 -22.19 3.20 5.02
CA GLY A 246 -22.62 2.54 3.79
C GLY A 246 -23.59 3.35 2.92
N LYS A 247 -23.98 4.56 3.33
CA LYS A 247 -24.99 5.41 2.66
C LYS A 247 -24.38 6.31 1.60
N PHE A 248 -23.73 5.72 0.60
CA PHE A 248 -22.87 6.47 -0.32
C PHE A 248 -23.60 7.35 -1.32
N ASN A 249 -24.76 6.90 -1.82
CA ASN A 249 -25.56 7.70 -2.74
C ASN A 249 -26.07 8.96 -2.03
N GLU A 250 -26.62 8.81 -0.83
CA GLU A 250 -27.04 9.93 0.02
C GLU A 250 -25.86 10.84 0.38
N ALA A 251 -24.71 10.28 0.76
CA ALA A 251 -23.50 11.05 1.02
C ALA A 251 -23.05 11.87 -0.20
N LEU A 252 -23.19 11.32 -1.42
CA LEU A 252 -22.87 12.00 -2.67
C LEU A 252 -23.83 13.14 -2.97
N GLU A 253 -25.12 12.95 -2.71
CA GLU A 253 -26.12 14.00 -2.83
C GLU A 253 -25.83 15.17 -1.88
N VAL A 254 -25.52 14.85 -0.61
CA VAL A 254 -25.12 15.84 0.39
C VAL A 254 -23.85 16.57 -0.05
N ALA A 255 -22.83 15.85 -0.52
CA ALA A 255 -21.59 16.45 -1.02
C ALA A 255 -21.81 17.36 -2.24
N ASN A 256 -22.80 17.04 -3.10
CA ASN A 256 -23.14 17.86 -4.25
C ASN A 256 -23.81 19.19 -3.87
N LYS A 257 -24.53 19.23 -2.74
CA LYS A 257 -25.17 20.44 -2.19
C LYS A 257 -24.17 21.43 -1.57
N ILE A 258 -22.88 21.07 -1.45
CA ILE A 258 -21.86 21.93 -0.87
C ILE A 258 -21.37 22.95 -1.90
N SER A 259 -21.59 24.23 -1.60
CA SER A 259 -21.23 25.35 -2.48
C SER A 259 -19.72 25.63 -2.52
N ASN A 260 -18.98 25.30 -1.46
CA ASN A 260 -17.53 25.51 -1.39
C ASN A 260 -16.79 24.43 -2.21
N LYS A 261 -16.13 24.85 -3.30
CA LYS A 261 -15.38 23.97 -4.21
C LYS A 261 -14.28 23.16 -3.51
N THR A 262 -13.58 23.74 -2.55
CA THR A 262 -12.50 23.09 -1.79
C THR A 262 -13.05 22.04 -0.82
N ALA A 263 -14.13 22.36 -0.10
CA ALA A 263 -14.81 21.40 0.79
C ALA A 263 -15.43 20.24 -0.01
N LYS A 264 -16.01 20.54 -1.18
CA LYS A 264 -16.49 19.55 -2.14
C LYS A 264 -15.36 18.65 -2.64
N TYR A 265 -14.21 19.22 -3.01
CA TYR A 265 -13.02 18.48 -3.43
C TYR A 265 -12.49 17.59 -2.30
N TYR A 266 -12.43 18.10 -1.05
CA TYR A 266 -11.95 17.37 0.11
C TYR A 266 -12.79 16.12 0.45
N ILE A 267 -14.13 16.18 0.35
CA ILE A 267 -15.00 14.99 0.52
C ILE A 267 -14.80 14.01 -0.64
N LEU A 268 -14.67 14.53 -1.86
CA LEU A 268 -14.41 13.71 -3.05
C LEU A 268 -13.01 13.05 -2.99
N SER A 269 -12.05 13.62 -2.26
CA SER A 269 -10.71 13.06 -2.03
C SER A 269 -10.62 12.18 -0.78
N LEU A 270 -11.44 12.40 0.26
CA LEU A 270 -11.56 11.53 1.44
C LEU A 270 -12.20 10.16 1.14
N ARG A 271 -12.53 9.90 -0.13
CA ARG A 271 -12.90 8.58 -0.65
C ARG A 271 -11.80 7.51 -0.44
N GLU A 272 -10.56 7.89 -0.19
CA GLU A 272 -9.41 6.97 -0.19
C GLU A 272 -9.37 5.85 0.88
N PRO A 273 -9.86 5.98 2.14
CA PRO A 273 -9.72 4.89 3.12
C PRO A 273 -10.83 3.83 3.08
N ASN A 274 -12.01 4.13 2.54
CA ASN A 274 -13.20 3.26 2.67
C ASN A 274 -13.92 2.92 1.35
N ILE A 275 -13.47 3.44 0.19
CA ILE A 275 -14.11 3.13 -1.09
C ILE A 275 -14.01 1.64 -1.44
N GLU A 276 -12.94 0.98 -1.03
CA GLU A 276 -12.80 -0.47 -1.23
C GLU A 276 -13.83 -1.25 -0.41
N LYS A 277 -14.00 -0.89 0.87
CA LYS A 277 -14.97 -1.52 1.78
C LYS A 277 -16.40 -1.29 1.32
N LEU A 278 -16.72 -0.07 0.89
CA LEU A 278 -17.97 0.28 0.21
C LEU A 278 -18.27 -0.69 -0.92
N ILE A 279 -17.34 -0.75 -1.89
CA ILE A 279 -17.57 -1.49 -3.12
C ILE A 279 -17.81 -2.96 -2.80
N LEU A 280 -17.09 -3.53 -1.85
CA LEU A 280 -17.36 -4.89 -1.37
C LEU A 280 -18.75 -5.04 -0.73
N GLN A 281 -19.18 -4.12 0.14
CA GLN A 281 -20.50 -4.14 0.76
C GLN A 281 -21.65 -4.01 -0.25
N VAL A 282 -21.50 -3.14 -1.27
CA VAL A 282 -22.50 -3.00 -2.33
C VAL A 282 -22.52 -4.24 -3.20
N ILE A 283 -21.36 -4.85 -3.50
CA ILE A 283 -21.34 -6.12 -4.22
C ILE A 283 -22.10 -7.21 -3.44
N GLU A 284 -21.90 -7.28 -2.12
CA GLU A 284 -22.59 -8.26 -1.25
C GLU A 284 -24.10 -8.04 -1.17
N LYS A 285 -24.57 -6.78 -1.11
CA LYS A 285 -26.00 -6.45 -0.89
C LYS A 285 -26.80 -6.25 -2.18
N GLU A 286 -26.20 -5.62 -3.17
CA GLU A 286 -26.87 -5.09 -4.37
C GLU A 286 -26.26 -5.62 -5.66
N GLY A 287 -25.14 -6.35 -5.58
CA GLY A 287 -24.48 -6.99 -6.71
C GLY A 287 -23.43 -6.12 -7.42
N VAL A 288 -22.70 -6.77 -8.31
CA VAL A 288 -21.56 -6.19 -9.03
C VAL A 288 -21.95 -5.01 -9.93
N ASP A 289 -23.11 -5.05 -10.56
CA ASP A 289 -23.53 -4.03 -11.53
C ASP A 289 -23.79 -2.69 -10.84
N GLU A 290 -24.40 -2.69 -9.65
CA GLU A 290 -24.63 -1.46 -8.89
C GLU A 290 -23.32 -0.90 -8.35
N ALA A 291 -22.41 -1.77 -7.89
CA ALA A 291 -21.07 -1.37 -7.49
C ALA A 291 -20.28 -0.73 -8.65
N LEU A 292 -20.44 -1.24 -9.89
CA LEU A 292 -19.84 -0.65 -11.08
C LEU A 292 -20.42 0.73 -11.40
N LYS A 293 -21.74 0.92 -11.28
CA LYS A 293 -22.37 2.25 -11.46
C LYS A 293 -21.79 3.24 -10.47
N ILE A 294 -21.66 2.87 -9.19
CA ILE A 294 -21.06 3.71 -8.15
C ILE A 294 -19.60 4.02 -8.50
N ALA A 295 -18.79 3.01 -8.81
CA ALA A 295 -17.37 3.16 -9.17
C ALA A 295 -17.17 4.09 -10.39
N SER A 296 -18.04 3.98 -11.39
CA SER A 296 -17.96 4.78 -12.62
C SER A 296 -18.23 6.28 -12.38
N LYS A 297 -19.11 6.61 -11.43
CA LYS A 297 -19.50 7.99 -11.03
C LYS A 297 -18.44 8.69 -10.16
N ILE A 298 -17.40 7.97 -9.70
CA ILE A 298 -16.31 8.56 -8.93
C ILE A 298 -15.50 9.51 -9.83
N ARG A 299 -15.29 10.75 -9.37
CA ARG A 299 -14.55 11.79 -10.10
C ARG A 299 -13.04 11.77 -9.82
N ASP A 300 -12.68 11.48 -8.57
CA ASP A 300 -11.27 11.36 -8.19
C ASP A 300 -10.64 10.14 -8.85
N LYS A 301 -9.52 10.33 -9.55
CA LYS A 301 -8.90 9.27 -10.35
C LYS A 301 -8.34 8.14 -9.47
N SER A 302 -7.93 8.44 -8.24
CA SER A 302 -7.31 7.47 -7.33
C SER A 302 -8.35 6.57 -6.72
N ALA A 303 -9.38 7.18 -6.14
CA ALA A 303 -10.54 6.47 -5.61
C ALA A 303 -11.28 5.69 -6.71
N LYS A 304 -11.40 6.26 -7.92
CA LYS A 304 -11.99 5.55 -9.07
C LYS A 304 -11.16 4.33 -9.45
N SER A 305 -9.84 4.46 -9.44
CA SER A 305 -8.94 3.34 -9.72
C SER A 305 -9.14 2.23 -8.70
N LYS A 306 -9.05 2.52 -7.41
CA LYS A 306 -9.28 1.55 -6.33
C LYS A 306 -10.66 0.89 -6.38
N ALA A 307 -11.71 1.66 -6.65
CA ALA A 307 -13.07 1.14 -6.75
C ALA A 307 -13.22 0.16 -7.93
N LEU A 308 -12.77 0.57 -9.12
CA LEU A 308 -12.80 -0.29 -10.31
C LEU A 308 -11.91 -1.53 -10.13
N SER A 309 -10.77 -1.40 -9.45
CA SER A 309 -9.92 -2.54 -9.06
C SER A 309 -10.70 -3.60 -8.29
N LYS A 310 -11.47 -3.20 -7.26
CA LYS A 310 -12.25 -4.14 -6.44
C LYS A 310 -13.40 -4.77 -7.21
N VAL A 311 -14.13 -3.98 -8.01
CA VAL A 311 -15.18 -4.54 -8.88
C VAL A 311 -14.59 -5.58 -9.82
N ALA A 312 -13.47 -5.26 -10.48
CA ALA A 312 -12.81 -6.16 -11.43
C ALA A 312 -12.31 -7.45 -10.75
N LEU A 313 -11.63 -7.35 -9.60
CA LEU A 313 -11.17 -8.53 -8.86
C LEU A 313 -12.34 -9.41 -8.39
N LYS A 314 -13.43 -8.81 -7.92
CA LYS A 314 -14.59 -9.56 -7.45
C LYS A 314 -15.32 -10.27 -8.59
N MET A 315 -15.43 -9.62 -9.76
CA MET A 315 -15.91 -10.28 -10.97
C MET A 315 -15.04 -11.45 -11.40
N ALA A 316 -13.71 -11.31 -11.27
CA ALA A 316 -12.79 -12.39 -11.57
C ALA A 316 -12.98 -13.59 -10.61
N GLU A 317 -13.18 -13.32 -9.31
CA GLU A 317 -13.53 -14.35 -8.32
C GLU A 317 -14.79 -15.13 -8.72
N GLU A 318 -15.81 -14.42 -9.21
CA GLU A 318 -17.09 -14.96 -9.69
C GLU A 318 -17.03 -15.59 -11.09
N ARG A 319 -15.84 -15.75 -11.68
CA ARG A 319 -15.61 -16.30 -13.04
C ARG A 319 -16.16 -15.45 -14.19
N LYS A 320 -16.53 -14.20 -13.95
CA LYS A 320 -16.92 -13.23 -14.98
C LYS A 320 -15.67 -12.54 -15.56
N ILE A 321 -14.77 -13.33 -16.15
CA ILE A 321 -13.41 -12.91 -16.52
C ILE A 321 -13.41 -11.78 -17.57
N GLU A 322 -14.22 -11.90 -18.62
CA GLU A 322 -14.31 -10.86 -19.66
C GLU A 322 -14.79 -9.52 -19.09
N GLY A 323 -15.81 -9.56 -18.24
CA GLY A 323 -16.30 -8.38 -17.54
C GLY A 323 -15.26 -7.78 -16.59
N ALA A 324 -14.52 -8.63 -15.86
CA ALA A 324 -13.43 -8.22 -14.99
C ALA A 324 -12.32 -7.49 -15.77
N LEU A 325 -11.87 -8.05 -16.90
CA LEU A 325 -10.85 -7.45 -17.77
C LEU A 325 -11.33 -6.11 -18.37
N LYS A 326 -12.60 -6.05 -18.81
CA LYS A 326 -13.22 -4.82 -19.35
C LYS A 326 -13.32 -3.70 -18.31
N ILE A 327 -13.52 -4.03 -17.03
CA ILE A 327 -13.54 -3.04 -15.95
C ILE A 327 -12.13 -2.64 -15.56
N ALA A 328 -11.21 -3.60 -15.47
CA ALA A 328 -9.81 -3.34 -15.17
C ALA A 328 -9.19 -2.38 -16.20
N SER A 329 -9.48 -2.55 -17.50
CA SER A 329 -8.98 -1.65 -18.56
C SER A 329 -9.44 -0.19 -18.43
N LYS A 330 -10.57 0.05 -17.72
CA LYS A 330 -11.12 1.39 -17.44
C LYS A 330 -10.50 2.06 -16.22
N ILE A 331 -9.60 1.40 -15.48
CA ILE A 331 -8.90 1.97 -14.31
C ILE A 331 -8.04 3.18 -14.75
N PRO A 332 -8.27 4.39 -14.21
CA PRO A 332 -7.56 5.60 -14.65
C PRO A 332 -6.04 5.56 -14.48
N TYR A 333 -5.53 5.07 -13.34
CA TYR A 333 -4.10 5.01 -13.09
C TYR A 333 -3.48 3.76 -13.73
N GLN A 334 -2.55 3.96 -14.65
CA GLN A 334 -1.92 2.89 -15.42
C GLN A 334 -1.22 1.84 -14.54
N ARG A 335 -0.52 2.26 -13.48
CA ARG A 335 0.13 1.35 -12.53
C ARG A 335 -0.87 0.42 -11.84
N GLU A 336 -1.98 0.99 -11.37
CA GLU A 336 -3.05 0.23 -10.71
C GLU A 336 -3.73 -0.70 -11.72
N ARG A 337 -4.02 -0.21 -12.94
CA ARG A 337 -4.60 -0.99 -14.04
C ARG A 337 -3.80 -2.26 -14.32
N LEU A 338 -2.49 -2.12 -14.53
CA LEU A 338 -1.60 -3.23 -14.88
C LEU A 338 -1.50 -4.27 -13.77
N LYS A 339 -1.42 -3.81 -12.51
CA LYS A 339 -1.42 -4.67 -11.33
C LYS A 339 -2.68 -5.54 -11.30
N ILE A 340 -3.86 -4.94 -11.45
CA ILE A 340 -5.13 -5.67 -11.40
C ILE A 340 -5.32 -6.62 -12.57
N LEU A 341 -4.93 -6.23 -13.79
CA LEU A 341 -4.93 -7.13 -14.94
C LEU A 341 -4.05 -8.37 -14.68
N SER A 342 -2.88 -8.18 -14.04
CA SER A 342 -2.02 -9.30 -13.63
C SER A 342 -2.67 -10.19 -12.57
N GLU A 343 -3.28 -9.61 -11.53
CA GLU A 343 -3.95 -10.36 -10.47
C GLU A 343 -5.13 -11.20 -11.00
N ILE A 344 -5.94 -10.64 -11.91
CA ILE A 344 -7.04 -11.36 -12.57
C ILE A 344 -6.51 -12.55 -13.38
N GLY A 345 -5.45 -12.34 -14.16
CA GLY A 345 -4.81 -13.42 -14.93
C GLY A 345 -4.25 -14.54 -14.04
N GLN A 346 -3.69 -14.19 -12.89
CA GLN A 346 -3.20 -15.17 -11.91
C GLN A 346 -4.34 -15.96 -11.24
N ASP A 347 -5.44 -15.32 -10.85
CA ASP A 347 -6.59 -16.02 -10.23
C ASP A 347 -7.25 -17.00 -11.21
N PHE A 348 -7.41 -16.58 -12.47
CA PHE A 348 -7.93 -17.44 -13.54
C PHE A 348 -7.07 -18.71 -13.72
N ALA A 349 -5.75 -18.55 -13.83
CA ALA A 349 -4.81 -19.66 -13.99
C ALA A 349 -4.75 -20.60 -12.76
N ARG A 350 -4.89 -20.06 -11.53
CA ARG A 350 -4.90 -20.87 -10.30
C ARG A 350 -6.15 -21.74 -10.16
N LYS A 351 -7.29 -21.29 -10.67
CA LYS A 351 -8.56 -22.01 -10.52
C LYS A 351 -8.94 -22.84 -11.75
N SER A 352 -8.24 -22.71 -12.88
CA SER A 352 -8.34 -23.63 -14.04
C SER A 352 -7.54 -24.93 -13.85
N SER A 353 -6.54 -24.94 -12.96
CA SER A 353 -5.72 -26.11 -12.62
C SER A 353 -6.39 -27.14 -11.69
N LYS A 354 -7.65 -26.91 -11.26
CA LYS A 354 -8.46 -27.84 -10.44
C LYS A 354 -9.52 -28.64 -11.21
N ALA A 355 -9.55 -28.59 -12.55
CA ALA A 355 -10.35 -29.53 -13.35
C ALA A 355 -9.62 -30.89 -13.47
N PRO A 356 -10.32 -32.03 -13.39
CA PRO A 356 -9.70 -33.33 -13.16
C PRO A 356 -8.82 -33.77 -14.34
N ILE A 357 -7.59 -34.16 -14.02
CA ILE A 357 -6.61 -34.76 -14.94
C ILE A 357 -7.13 -36.14 -15.34
N GLY A 358 -7.75 -36.26 -16.50
CA GLY A 358 -7.97 -37.53 -17.18
C GLY A 358 -6.72 -37.95 -17.97
N LYS A 359 -6.09 -39.06 -17.62
CA LYS A 359 -5.26 -39.88 -18.55
C LYS A 359 -6.18 -40.90 -19.25
N PRO A 360 -5.87 -41.54 -20.42
CA PRO A 360 -4.55 -41.75 -21.07
C PRO A 360 -4.43 -41.78 -22.64
N SER A 361 -3.18 -41.58 -23.13
CA SER A 361 -2.43 -42.17 -24.28
C SER A 361 -2.66 -41.80 -25.78
N ARG A 362 -1.57 -41.45 -26.50
CA ARG A 362 -1.04 -42.12 -27.74
C ARG A 362 0.21 -41.43 -28.37
N LYS A 363 1.39 -42.07 -28.19
CA LYS A 363 2.67 -42.05 -28.97
C LYS A 363 3.33 -40.69 -29.35
N ASN A 364 4.59 -40.52 -28.95
CA ASN A 364 5.51 -39.42 -29.35
C ASN A 364 5.56 -39.25 -30.88
N LYS A 365 4.87 -38.24 -31.42
CA LYS A 365 4.99 -37.83 -32.83
C LYS A 365 6.28 -37.04 -33.05
N ARG A 366 6.92 -37.21 -34.21
CA ARG A 366 8.12 -36.46 -34.58
C ARG A 366 7.76 -34.98 -34.72
N LYS A 367 8.59 -34.07 -34.22
CA LYS A 367 8.44 -32.62 -34.43
C LYS A 367 9.35 -32.16 -35.57
N ARG A 368 8.80 -31.48 -36.58
CA ARG A 368 9.55 -30.98 -37.76
C ARG A 368 9.25 -29.49 -38.00
N ALA A 369 10.28 -28.71 -38.29
CA ALA A 369 10.12 -27.36 -38.84
C ALA A 369 10.01 -27.51 -40.35
N THR A 370 8.90 -27.05 -40.92
CA THR A 370 8.60 -27.14 -42.34
C THR A 370 8.58 -25.74 -42.93
N ILE A 371 9.26 -25.56 -44.05
CA ILE A 371 9.44 -24.25 -44.69
C ILE A 371 8.62 -24.19 -45.97
N ILE A 372 7.90 -23.10 -46.14
CA ILE A 372 7.36 -22.65 -47.41
C ILE A 372 8.31 -21.58 -47.94
N VAL A 373 8.81 -21.81 -49.15
CA VAL A 373 9.53 -20.81 -49.94
C VAL A 373 8.69 -20.56 -51.17
N ASP A 374 7.99 -19.42 -51.17
CA ASP A 374 7.11 -19.01 -52.26
C ASP A 374 7.90 -18.14 -53.23
N MET A 375 7.96 -18.55 -54.48
CA MET A 375 8.78 -17.93 -55.52
C MET A 375 7.93 -17.73 -56.77
N ASP A 376 8.35 -16.86 -57.68
CA ASP A 376 7.61 -16.56 -58.91
C ASP A 376 7.30 -17.81 -59.77
N LYS A 377 8.13 -18.86 -59.66
CA LYS A 377 7.96 -20.14 -60.38
C LYS A 377 7.05 -21.15 -59.65
N GLY A 378 6.65 -20.86 -58.41
CA GLY A 378 5.86 -21.74 -57.53
C GLY A 378 6.54 -22.02 -56.19
N ILE A 379 5.88 -22.82 -55.35
CA ILE A 379 6.39 -23.16 -54.02
C ILE A 379 7.48 -24.23 -54.15
N LEU A 380 8.66 -23.94 -53.60
CA LEU A 380 9.82 -24.83 -53.67
C LEU A 380 9.59 -26.18 -52.98
N LEU A 381 9.96 -27.25 -53.67
CA LEU A 381 9.97 -28.62 -53.15
C LEU A 381 11.35 -29.27 -53.35
N ASP A 382 11.75 -30.09 -52.38
CA ASP A 382 12.94 -30.93 -52.47
C ASP A 382 12.59 -32.42 -52.40
N SER A 383 13.48 -33.27 -52.89
CA SER A 383 13.33 -34.72 -52.80
C SER A 383 14.63 -35.39 -52.39
N HIS A 384 14.62 -36.02 -51.22
CA HIS A 384 15.74 -36.82 -50.70
C HIS A 384 15.67 -38.30 -51.12
N THR A 385 14.49 -38.78 -51.52
CA THR A 385 14.24 -40.21 -51.72
C THR A 385 13.26 -40.44 -52.87
N HIS A 386 13.18 -41.68 -53.36
CA HIS A 386 12.17 -42.07 -54.35
C HIS A 386 11.03 -42.83 -53.67
N HIS A 387 9.80 -42.64 -54.16
CA HIS A 387 8.64 -43.34 -53.65
C HIS A 387 8.71 -44.84 -53.99
N LYS A 388 8.75 -45.69 -52.97
CA LYS A 388 8.99 -47.15 -53.10
C LYS A 388 8.09 -47.86 -54.11
N LYS A 389 6.83 -47.42 -54.27
CA LYS A 389 5.86 -48.04 -55.20
C LYS A 389 5.99 -47.57 -56.66
N TYR A 390 6.47 -46.34 -56.89
CA TYR A 390 6.40 -45.70 -58.22
C TYR A 390 7.77 -45.45 -58.83
N GLY A 391 8.87 -45.63 -58.08
CA GLY A 391 10.25 -45.36 -58.52
C GLY A 391 10.55 -43.89 -58.79
N LYS A 392 9.56 -42.98 -58.65
CA LYS A 392 9.68 -41.54 -58.90
C LYS A 392 10.11 -40.77 -57.64
N PRO A 393 10.74 -39.58 -57.76
CA PRO A 393 11.13 -38.76 -56.62
C PRO A 393 9.92 -38.43 -55.73
N LEU A 394 10.08 -38.53 -54.40
CA LEU A 394 9.06 -38.17 -53.42
C LEU A 394 9.34 -36.77 -52.89
N TYR A 395 8.57 -35.80 -53.39
CA TYR A 395 8.78 -34.40 -53.06
C TYR A 395 8.17 -34.01 -51.71
N CYS A 396 8.94 -33.24 -50.94
CA CYS A 396 8.61 -32.71 -49.63
C CYS A 396 8.75 -31.18 -49.63
N LEU A 397 8.16 -30.54 -48.62
CA LEU A 397 8.52 -29.17 -48.28
C LEU A 397 9.86 -29.20 -47.52
N PRO A 398 10.79 -28.27 -47.82
CA PRO A 398 12.07 -28.20 -47.13
C PRO A 398 11.92 -28.11 -45.61
N GLY A 399 12.91 -28.61 -44.88
CA GLY A 399 13.02 -28.38 -43.45
C GLY A 399 13.50 -29.56 -42.60
N GLY A 400 13.70 -29.30 -41.31
CA GLY A 400 14.48 -30.16 -40.42
C GLY A 400 13.72 -30.68 -39.20
N SER A 401 14.29 -31.71 -38.56
CA SER A 401 13.81 -32.17 -37.24
C SER A 401 13.95 -31.05 -36.21
N ILE A 402 12.95 -30.86 -35.36
CA ILE A 402 13.01 -29.90 -34.24
C ILE A 402 13.80 -30.48 -33.06
N GLN A 403 13.90 -31.81 -32.99
CA GLN A 403 14.75 -32.50 -32.03
C GLN A 403 16.07 -32.83 -32.73
N THR A 404 17.10 -32.02 -32.48
CA THR A 404 18.49 -32.34 -32.82
C THR A 404 19.23 -32.72 -31.55
N GLU A 405 20.09 -33.74 -31.59
CA GLU A 405 20.84 -34.23 -30.41
C GLU A 405 21.79 -33.18 -29.80
N LYS A 406 22.05 -32.08 -30.52
CA LYS A 406 23.01 -31.03 -30.16
C LYS A 406 22.38 -29.71 -29.72
N GLY A 407 21.06 -29.66 -29.49
CA GLY A 407 20.37 -28.46 -28.99
C GLY A 407 20.21 -27.33 -30.02
N GLU A 408 20.40 -27.59 -31.32
CA GLU A 408 20.12 -26.63 -32.40
C GLU A 408 18.59 -26.41 -32.50
N PRO A 409 18.09 -25.16 -32.43
CA PRO A 409 16.68 -24.88 -32.62
C PRO A 409 16.19 -25.36 -33.99
N GLY A 410 15.02 -26.00 -34.05
CA GLY A 410 14.50 -26.60 -35.28
C GLY A 410 14.39 -25.65 -36.47
N ILE A 411 14.13 -24.36 -36.25
CA ILE A 411 14.08 -23.35 -37.31
C ILE A 411 15.49 -23.00 -37.85
N ALA A 412 16.51 -23.02 -37.00
CA ALA A 412 17.90 -22.83 -37.40
C ALA A 412 18.40 -24.04 -38.20
N ALA A 413 18.03 -25.25 -37.75
CA ALA A 413 18.29 -26.48 -38.50
C ALA A 413 17.61 -26.45 -39.89
N ALA A 414 16.36 -25.97 -39.96
CA ALA A 414 15.63 -25.86 -41.22
C ALA A 414 16.25 -24.80 -42.16
N ALA A 415 16.70 -23.65 -41.64
CA ALA A 415 17.39 -22.63 -42.44
C ALA A 415 18.75 -23.12 -42.96
N ARG A 416 19.50 -23.86 -42.13
CA ARG A 416 20.76 -24.49 -42.53
C ARG A 416 20.54 -25.54 -43.61
N LEU A 417 19.53 -26.39 -43.47
CA LEU A 417 19.17 -27.40 -44.47
C LEU A 417 18.71 -26.76 -45.77
N LEU A 418 17.88 -25.71 -45.73
CA LEU A 418 17.48 -24.97 -46.93
C LEU A 418 18.70 -24.50 -47.73
N LYS A 419 19.70 -23.91 -47.05
CA LYS A 419 20.96 -23.48 -47.67
C LYS A 419 21.77 -24.64 -48.24
N TRP A 420 21.86 -25.73 -47.50
CA TRP A 420 22.64 -26.89 -47.90
C TRP A 420 22.01 -27.67 -49.06
N GLU A 421 20.68 -27.75 -49.10
CA GLU A 421 19.92 -28.56 -50.04
C GLU A 421 19.64 -27.80 -51.34
N THR A 422 19.37 -26.49 -51.24
CA THR A 422 18.89 -25.69 -52.37
C THR A 422 19.76 -24.48 -52.70
N GLY A 423 20.82 -24.22 -51.92
CA GLY A 423 21.67 -23.03 -52.05
C GLY A 423 21.05 -21.74 -51.49
N LEU A 424 19.75 -21.75 -51.20
CA LEU A 424 19.00 -20.59 -50.71
C LEU A 424 19.18 -20.39 -49.21
N TYR A 425 19.40 -19.15 -48.78
CA TYR A 425 19.33 -18.78 -47.38
C TYR A 425 18.20 -17.78 -47.16
N THR A 426 17.89 -17.47 -45.90
CA THR A 426 16.84 -16.49 -45.59
C THR A 426 17.37 -15.39 -44.69
N LYS A 427 16.85 -14.17 -44.87
CA LYS A 427 17.04 -13.05 -43.94
C LYS A 427 15.81 -12.80 -43.07
N LYS A 428 14.67 -13.40 -43.40
CA LYS A 428 13.40 -13.19 -42.72
C LYS A 428 12.56 -14.46 -42.74
N CYS A 429 12.14 -14.88 -41.55
CA CYS A 429 11.24 -16.00 -41.37
C CYS A 429 10.00 -15.56 -40.60
N SER A 430 8.84 -16.03 -41.04
CA SER A 430 7.56 -15.78 -40.37
C SER A 430 6.92 -17.11 -40.04
N TYR A 431 6.52 -17.32 -38.79
CA TYR A 431 5.68 -18.47 -38.44
C TYR A 431 4.30 -18.31 -39.06
N LEU A 432 3.76 -19.38 -39.63
CA LEU A 432 2.44 -19.38 -40.23
C LEU A 432 1.43 -20.12 -39.35
N PHE A 433 1.62 -21.42 -39.17
CA PHE A 433 0.70 -22.30 -38.44
C PHE A 433 1.35 -23.64 -38.10
N ASP A 434 0.73 -24.40 -37.20
CA ASP A 434 1.07 -25.79 -36.94
C ASP A 434 0.18 -26.71 -37.80
N TRP A 435 0.74 -27.81 -38.31
CA TRP A 435 0.02 -28.83 -39.07
C TRP A 435 0.37 -30.22 -38.58
N GLU A 436 -0.64 -31.03 -38.27
CA GLU A 436 -0.43 -32.34 -37.67
C GLU A 436 -0.82 -33.47 -38.62
N THR A 437 0.08 -34.45 -38.76
CA THR A 437 -0.18 -35.72 -39.43
C THR A 437 -0.25 -36.86 -38.42
N LYS A 438 -0.52 -38.07 -38.90
CA LYS A 438 -0.52 -39.28 -38.06
C LYS A 438 0.81 -39.49 -37.33
N SER A 439 1.94 -39.12 -37.92
CA SER A 439 3.29 -39.40 -37.40
C SER A 439 4.14 -38.17 -37.06
N THR A 440 3.80 -36.99 -37.60
CA THR A 440 4.62 -35.78 -37.49
C THR A 440 3.78 -34.55 -37.18
N ILE A 441 4.28 -33.70 -36.27
CA ILE A 441 3.80 -32.34 -36.02
C ILE A 441 4.73 -31.38 -36.75
N HIS A 442 4.18 -30.64 -37.72
CA HIS A 442 4.88 -29.66 -38.53
C HIS A 442 4.66 -28.26 -37.96
N LYS A 443 5.73 -27.54 -37.63
CA LYS A 443 5.68 -26.10 -37.43
C LYS A 443 6.01 -25.43 -38.76
N VAL A 444 5.05 -24.76 -39.38
CA VAL A 444 5.17 -24.24 -40.75
C VAL A 444 5.60 -22.78 -40.72
N TYR A 445 6.63 -22.44 -41.50
CA TYR A 445 7.18 -21.09 -41.61
C TYR A 445 7.26 -20.64 -43.06
N LEU A 446 7.03 -19.35 -43.31
CA LEU A 446 7.34 -18.70 -44.59
C LEU A 446 8.75 -18.11 -44.51
N PHE A 447 9.60 -18.50 -45.46
CA PHE A 447 10.94 -17.95 -45.59
C PHE A 447 11.00 -17.07 -46.84
N GLU A 448 11.54 -15.87 -46.69
CA GLU A 448 11.90 -15.02 -47.83
C GLU A 448 13.28 -15.48 -48.32
N PRO A 449 13.38 -16.11 -49.51
CA PRO A 449 14.63 -16.67 -49.99
C PRO A 449 15.56 -15.58 -50.51
N VAL A 450 16.87 -15.77 -50.30
CA VAL A 450 17.94 -14.97 -50.89
C VAL A 450 18.98 -15.93 -51.48
N GLY A 451 19.44 -15.61 -52.69
CA GLY A 451 20.41 -16.41 -53.44
C GLY A 451 19.80 -17.09 -54.66
N GLU A 452 20.62 -17.85 -55.38
CA GLU A 452 20.20 -18.63 -56.54
C GLU A 452 20.05 -20.10 -56.18
N ILE A 453 19.08 -20.76 -56.84
CA ILE A 453 18.81 -22.17 -56.60
C ILE A 453 19.92 -23.01 -57.20
N SER A 454 20.56 -23.81 -56.35
CA SER A 454 21.53 -24.81 -56.76
C SER A 454 21.25 -26.11 -56.02
N LYS A 455 21.29 -27.23 -56.74
CA LYS A 455 21.00 -28.53 -56.15
C LYS A 455 22.18 -29.01 -55.31
N GLY A 456 21.98 -29.16 -54.01
CA GLY A 456 22.96 -29.75 -53.11
C GLY A 456 23.14 -31.26 -53.34
N ASN A 457 24.30 -31.79 -52.98
CA ASN A 457 24.67 -33.20 -53.23
C ASN A 457 23.78 -34.23 -52.49
N HIS A 458 22.97 -33.81 -51.51
CA HIS A 458 22.18 -34.68 -50.64
C HIS A 458 20.69 -34.74 -51.01
N ILE A 459 20.31 -34.07 -52.10
CA ILE A 459 18.97 -34.19 -52.68
C ILE A 459 19.05 -34.72 -54.11
N SER A 460 18.07 -35.55 -54.44
CA SER A 460 17.94 -36.14 -55.76
C SER A 460 17.44 -35.11 -56.77
N HIS A 461 16.41 -34.33 -56.42
CA HIS A 461 15.70 -33.41 -57.31
C HIS A 461 15.19 -32.18 -56.54
N ILE A 462 15.06 -31.05 -57.26
CA ILE A 462 14.32 -29.85 -56.86
C ILE A 462 13.22 -29.63 -57.89
N ASP A 463 12.02 -29.27 -57.44
CA ASP A 463 10.92 -28.88 -58.33
C ASP A 463 10.02 -27.84 -57.63
N PHE A 464 9.01 -27.31 -58.33
CA PHE A 464 8.11 -26.30 -57.80
C PHE A 464 6.67 -26.77 -57.89
N TYR A 465 5.93 -26.58 -56.81
CA TYR A 465 4.49 -26.75 -56.82
C TYR A 465 3.80 -25.52 -57.41
N ASN A 466 3.21 -25.70 -58.59
CA ASN A 466 2.44 -24.70 -59.31
C ASN A 466 1.33 -25.39 -60.13
N ASP A 467 0.52 -24.62 -60.85
CA ASP A 467 -0.61 -25.16 -61.61
C ASP A 467 -0.18 -26.16 -62.71
N GLN A 468 1.03 -26.01 -63.28
CA GLN A 468 1.55 -26.89 -64.32
C GLN A 468 2.06 -28.24 -63.76
N SER A 469 2.57 -28.25 -62.52
CA SER A 469 3.09 -29.45 -61.84
C SER A 469 2.04 -30.14 -60.96
N ARG A 470 0.89 -29.48 -60.72
CA ARG A 470 -0.24 -30.03 -59.94
C ARG A 470 -0.72 -31.36 -60.51
N GLY A 471 -0.63 -32.41 -59.70
CA GLY A 471 -1.04 -33.78 -60.08
C GLY A 471 0.01 -34.59 -60.87
N LYS A 472 1.14 -33.98 -61.26
CA LYS A 472 2.24 -34.68 -61.95
C LYS A 472 3.35 -35.14 -60.99
N LEU A 473 3.52 -34.45 -59.86
CA LEU A 473 4.52 -34.77 -58.84
C LEU A 473 3.99 -35.77 -57.81
N VAL A 474 4.85 -36.70 -57.36
CA VAL A 474 4.55 -37.58 -56.23
C VAL A 474 4.92 -36.85 -54.94
N LEU A 475 3.91 -36.41 -54.19
CA LEU A 475 4.09 -35.58 -53.00
C LEU A 475 3.98 -36.40 -51.71
N ALA A 476 4.75 -36.01 -50.69
CA ALA A 476 4.51 -36.49 -49.33
C ALA A 476 3.14 -36.01 -48.83
N SER A 477 2.49 -36.84 -48.00
CA SER A 477 1.07 -36.65 -47.61
C SER A 477 0.74 -35.32 -46.94
N HIS A 478 1.73 -34.65 -46.33
CA HIS A 478 1.57 -33.36 -45.67
C HIS A 478 1.70 -32.15 -46.61
N VAL A 479 2.32 -32.30 -47.78
CA VAL A 479 2.72 -31.18 -48.64
C VAL A 479 1.51 -30.42 -49.18
N LYS A 480 0.60 -31.13 -49.85
CA LYS A 480 -0.57 -30.50 -50.49
C LYS A 480 -1.47 -29.79 -49.47
N PRO A 481 -1.87 -30.40 -48.33
CA PRO A 481 -2.69 -29.71 -47.34
C PRO A 481 -2.02 -28.47 -46.74
N ILE A 482 -0.71 -28.50 -46.49
CA ILE A 482 0.04 -27.35 -45.97
C ILE A 482 0.07 -26.21 -46.99
N ILE A 483 0.32 -26.51 -48.27
CA ILE A 483 0.32 -25.50 -49.34
C ILE A 483 -1.07 -24.87 -49.51
N GLU A 484 -2.13 -25.68 -49.53
CA GLU A 484 -3.50 -25.18 -49.67
C GLU A 484 -3.89 -24.29 -48.49
N GLN A 485 -3.45 -24.62 -47.27
CA GLN A 485 -3.69 -23.78 -46.11
C GLN A 485 -2.92 -22.45 -46.19
N TYR A 486 -1.68 -22.46 -46.72
CA TYR A 486 -0.91 -21.25 -46.94
C TYR A 486 -1.55 -20.34 -48.00
N GLN A 487 -1.97 -20.89 -49.14
CA GLN A 487 -2.60 -20.10 -50.22
C GLN A 487 -3.89 -19.40 -49.76
N LYS A 488 -4.66 -20.02 -48.86
CA LYS A 488 -5.83 -19.36 -48.24
C LYS A 488 -5.46 -18.13 -47.40
N LEU A 489 -4.31 -18.15 -46.73
CA LEU A 489 -3.82 -17.00 -45.96
C LEU A 489 -3.46 -15.83 -46.88
N THR A 490 -2.79 -16.10 -48.01
CA THR A 490 -2.38 -15.09 -48.98
C THR A 490 -3.59 -14.46 -49.69
N GLN A 491 -4.60 -15.27 -50.04
CA GLN A 491 -5.82 -14.76 -50.70
C GLN A 491 -6.62 -13.82 -49.79
N LYS A 492 -6.64 -14.09 -48.48
CA LYS A 492 -7.25 -13.19 -47.47
C LYS A 492 -6.50 -11.87 -47.34
N GLN A 493 -5.18 -11.87 -47.54
CA GLN A 493 -4.36 -10.64 -47.56
C GLN A 493 -4.57 -9.83 -48.86
N ILE A 494 -4.63 -10.46 -50.04
CA ILE A 494 -4.88 -9.77 -51.31
C ILE A 494 -6.25 -9.08 -51.31
N LEU A 495 -7.29 -9.76 -50.80
CA LEU A 495 -8.64 -9.18 -50.64
C LEU A 495 -8.66 -7.99 -49.67
N SER A 496 -7.72 -7.92 -48.71
CA SER A 496 -7.63 -6.80 -47.78
C SER A 496 -6.97 -5.56 -48.42
N SER A 497 -6.04 -5.74 -49.35
CA SER A 497 -5.31 -4.66 -50.02
C SER A 497 -6.18 -3.83 -50.97
N ASP A 498 -7.04 -4.47 -51.76
CA ASP A 498 -7.94 -3.78 -52.72
C ASP A 498 -9.02 -2.94 -52.02
N LYS A 499 -9.45 -3.36 -50.83
CA LYS A 499 -10.37 -2.59 -49.99
C LYS A 499 -9.69 -1.34 -49.42
N ILE A 500 -8.44 -1.47 -48.98
CA ILE A 500 -7.63 -0.39 -48.43
C ILE A 500 -7.29 0.66 -49.49
N VAL A 501 -6.97 0.28 -50.73
CA VAL A 501 -6.65 1.25 -51.81
C VAL A 501 -7.87 2.09 -52.22
N ARG A 502 -9.08 1.52 -52.20
CA ARG A 502 -10.33 2.28 -52.43
C ARG A 502 -10.67 3.22 -51.26
N GLU A 503 -10.43 2.79 -50.03
CA GLU A 503 -10.65 3.63 -48.84
C GLU A 503 -9.60 4.75 -48.73
N MET A 504 -8.34 4.52 -49.15
CA MET A 504 -7.26 5.52 -49.13
C MET A 504 -7.43 6.66 -50.15
N ASN A 505 -8.06 6.42 -51.31
CA ASN A 505 -8.32 7.47 -52.30
C ASN A 505 -9.41 8.46 -51.85
N ASN A 506 -10.29 8.06 -50.93
CA ASN A 506 -11.34 8.93 -50.36
C ASN A 506 -10.87 9.71 -49.11
N LEU A 507 -9.72 9.37 -48.52
CA LEU A 507 -9.21 9.95 -47.27
C LEU A 507 -8.13 11.03 -47.48
N LYS A 508 -8.00 11.57 -48.69
CA LYS A 508 -6.90 12.48 -49.07
C LYS A 508 -7.14 13.97 -48.78
N ASN A 509 -8.24 14.36 -48.13
CA ASN A 509 -8.46 15.73 -47.67
C ASN A 509 -8.72 15.78 -46.16
N GLU A 510 -7.81 16.50 -45.47
CA GLU A 510 -7.84 17.03 -44.09
C GLU A 510 -7.44 16.11 -42.89
N TYR A 511 -6.50 16.63 -42.08
CA TYR A 511 -5.76 16.06 -40.93
C TYR A 511 -6.31 16.60 -39.58
N PRO A 512 -5.88 16.22 -38.33
CA PRO A 512 -5.28 15.00 -37.75
C PRO A 512 -5.71 14.71 -36.26
N GLU A 513 -6.99 14.53 -35.89
CA GLU A 513 -7.38 14.18 -34.48
C GLU A 513 -8.20 12.89 -34.26
N GLU A 514 -8.59 12.16 -35.32
CA GLU A 514 -9.57 11.05 -35.22
C GLU A 514 -9.03 9.68 -34.78
N ARG A 515 -7.73 9.53 -34.47
CA ARG A 515 -7.16 8.21 -34.10
C ARG A 515 -7.77 7.56 -32.85
N LEU A 516 -8.46 8.30 -31.98
CA LEU A 516 -9.04 7.78 -30.73
C LEU A 516 -10.45 7.16 -30.90
N ILE A 517 -11.18 7.49 -31.96
CA ILE A 517 -12.54 6.98 -32.22
C ILE A 517 -12.46 5.63 -32.95
N ASP A 518 -11.49 5.50 -33.86
CA ASP A 518 -11.27 4.28 -34.64
C ASP A 518 -10.77 3.09 -33.79
N ILE A 519 -9.98 3.39 -32.74
CA ILE A 519 -9.55 2.41 -31.73
C ILE A 519 -10.73 1.91 -30.89
N LYS A 520 -11.70 2.78 -30.55
CA LYS A 520 -12.89 2.39 -29.78
C LYS A 520 -13.81 1.45 -30.58
N LYS A 521 -14.00 1.74 -31.87
CA LYS A 521 -14.81 0.91 -32.76
C LYS A 521 -14.20 -0.49 -32.95
N LYS A 522 -12.87 -0.56 -33.15
CA LYS A 522 -12.12 -1.83 -33.22
C LYS A 522 -12.20 -2.66 -31.93
N LEU A 523 -12.28 -2.02 -30.76
CA LEU A 523 -12.44 -2.71 -29.47
C LEU A 523 -13.86 -3.28 -29.25
N GLU A 524 -14.87 -2.71 -29.91
CA GLU A 524 -16.26 -3.18 -29.85
C GLU A 524 -16.45 -4.44 -30.72
N ASP A 525 -15.80 -4.49 -31.88
CA ASP A 525 -15.81 -5.64 -32.80
C ASP A 525 -15.07 -6.86 -32.21
N ILE A 526 -13.97 -6.64 -31.48
CA ILE A 526 -13.20 -7.68 -30.79
C ILE A 526 -14.00 -8.33 -29.65
N LYS A 527 -14.88 -7.56 -28.99
CA LYS A 527 -15.74 -8.05 -27.90
C LYS A 527 -16.74 -9.11 -28.39
N GLU A 528 -17.26 -8.98 -29.60
CA GLU A 528 -18.29 -9.87 -30.16
C GLU A 528 -17.70 -11.21 -30.66
N GLU A 529 -16.39 -11.23 -30.94
CA GLU A 529 -15.66 -12.40 -31.44
C GLU A 529 -15.12 -13.30 -30.30
N ILE A 530 -14.94 -12.75 -29.09
CA ILE A 530 -14.50 -13.44 -27.87
C ILE A 530 -15.62 -14.29 -27.25
N GLU A 531 -16.90 -13.91 -27.40
CA GLU A 531 -18.04 -14.64 -26.86
C GLU A 531 -18.23 -16.05 -27.49
N LYS A 532 -17.32 -16.51 -28.38
CA LYS A 532 -17.50 -17.69 -29.25
C LYS A 532 -16.41 -18.78 -29.27
N SER A 533 -15.27 -18.73 -28.57
CA SER A 533 -14.27 -19.82 -28.74
C SER A 533 -13.59 -20.37 -27.47
N SER A 534 -12.55 -21.21 -27.64
CA SER A 534 -12.01 -22.14 -26.62
C SER A 534 -10.48 -22.17 -26.65
N PHE A 535 -9.83 -22.58 -25.54
CA PHE A 535 -8.38 -22.78 -25.20
C PHE A 535 -7.29 -21.94 -25.93
N ASN A 536 -7.33 -21.80 -27.26
CA ASN A 536 -6.53 -20.85 -28.05
C ASN A 536 -6.74 -19.37 -27.68
N GLU A 537 -7.85 -19.01 -27.03
CA GLU A 537 -8.14 -17.64 -26.59
C GLU A 537 -7.23 -17.14 -25.47
N SER A 538 -6.67 -18.04 -24.66
CA SER A 538 -5.73 -17.66 -23.60
C SER A 538 -4.45 -17.03 -24.19
N ALA A 539 -4.03 -17.48 -25.39
CA ALA A 539 -2.83 -16.98 -26.05
C ALA A 539 -3.00 -15.55 -26.60
N LYS A 540 -4.17 -15.23 -27.18
CA LYS A 540 -4.46 -13.89 -27.71
C LYS A 540 -4.57 -12.84 -26.59
N ILE A 541 -5.11 -13.23 -25.43
CA ILE A 541 -5.16 -12.39 -24.22
C ILE A 541 -3.76 -12.10 -23.69
N PHE A 542 -2.86 -13.09 -23.71
CA PHE A 542 -1.46 -12.84 -23.36
C PHE A 542 -0.77 -11.95 -24.40
N ASP A 543 -1.05 -12.10 -25.69
CA ASP A 543 -0.48 -11.22 -26.74
C ASP A 543 -0.92 -9.76 -26.58
N GLU A 544 -2.18 -9.50 -26.24
CA GLU A 544 -2.67 -8.15 -25.92
C GLU A 544 -2.06 -7.59 -24.63
N ALA A 545 -1.94 -8.40 -23.58
CA ALA A 545 -1.27 -8.01 -22.34
C ALA A 545 0.22 -7.68 -22.57
N LEU A 546 0.88 -8.42 -23.46
CA LEU A 546 2.27 -8.20 -23.87
C LEU A 546 2.43 -6.93 -24.70
N GLU A 547 1.50 -6.63 -25.62
CA GLU A 547 1.51 -5.38 -26.40
C GLU A 547 1.39 -4.16 -25.47
N ILE A 548 0.48 -4.21 -24.50
CA ILE A 548 0.31 -3.16 -23.49
C ILE A 548 1.57 -3.02 -22.62
N ALA A 549 2.16 -4.13 -22.16
CA ALA A 549 3.39 -4.11 -21.36
C ALA A 549 4.61 -3.58 -22.16
N ARG A 550 4.68 -3.89 -23.45
CA ARG A 550 5.71 -3.38 -24.38
C ARG A 550 5.50 -1.90 -24.73
N GLY A 551 4.29 -1.38 -24.61
CA GLY A 551 3.98 0.05 -24.77
C GLY A 551 4.35 0.94 -23.57
N ILE A 552 4.85 0.38 -22.46
CA ILE A 552 5.26 1.14 -21.27
C ILE A 552 6.59 1.85 -21.52
N ILE A 553 6.61 3.17 -21.36
CA ILE A 553 7.79 4.03 -21.62
C ILE A 553 8.87 3.84 -20.53
N ASP A 554 8.47 3.72 -19.26
CA ASP A 554 9.40 3.49 -18.15
C ASP A 554 9.92 2.04 -18.15
N LYS A 555 11.24 1.88 -18.27
CA LYS A 555 11.89 0.57 -18.46
C LYS A 555 11.78 -0.33 -17.24
N ARG A 556 11.83 0.21 -16.03
CA ARG A 556 11.72 -0.57 -14.81
C ARG A 556 10.32 -1.19 -14.68
N TRP A 557 9.29 -0.44 -15.06
CA TRP A 557 7.89 -0.89 -15.01
C TRP A 557 7.49 -1.77 -16.19
N GLN A 558 8.05 -1.54 -17.37
CA GLN A 558 7.96 -2.47 -18.50
C GLN A 558 8.48 -3.85 -18.12
N SER A 559 9.67 -3.91 -17.51
CA SER A 559 10.31 -5.15 -17.08
C SER A 559 9.51 -5.91 -16.01
N GLU A 560 8.92 -5.20 -15.04
CA GLU A 560 8.07 -5.80 -13.99
C GLU A 560 6.75 -6.36 -14.54
N ALA A 561 6.12 -5.66 -15.49
CA ALA A 561 4.90 -6.11 -16.17
C ALA A 561 5.15 -7.35 -17.05
N LEU A 562 6.23 -7.34 -17.85
CA LEU A 562 6.63 -8.48 -18.68
C LEU A 562 7.00 -9.70 -17.83
N SER A 563 7.67 -9.52 -16.68
CA SER A 563 7.98 -10.59 -15.72
C SER A 563 6.73 -11.28 -15.17
N SER A 564 5.72 -10.47 -14.85
CA SER A 564 4.47 -10.96 -14.28
C SER A 564 3.63 -11.71 -15.31
N ILE A 565 3.59 -11.22 -16.56
CA ILE A 565 2.93 -11.90 -17.68
C ILE A 565 3.65 -13.22 -18.00
N ALA A 566 4.98 -13.21 -18.07
CA ALA A 566 5.76 -14.43 -18.26
C ALA A 566 5.48 -15.48 -17.16
N SER A 567 5.41 -15.07 -15.89
CA SER A 567 5.09 -15.99 -14.79
C SER A 567 3.68 -16.58 -14.90
N ALA A 568 2.70 -15.79 -15.36
CA ALA A 568 1.32 -16.24 -15.58
C ALA A 568 1.21 -17.21 -16.78
N MET A 569 1.89 -16.90 -17.89
CA MET A 569 2.00 -17.80 -19.05
C MET A 569 2.63 -19.14 -18.65
N ALA A 570 3.70 -19.13 -17.84
CA ALA A 570 4.33 -20.36 -17.36
C ALA A 570 3.37 -21.20 -16.51
N LYS A 571 2.56 -20.57 -15.65
CA LYS A 571 1.61 -21.30 -14.80
C LYS A 571 0.39 -21.80 -15.58
N ALA A 572 0.07 -21.20 -16.72
CA ALA A 572 -0.95 -21.65 -17.66
C ALA A 572 -0.44 -22.77 -18.62
N GLY A 573 0.79 -23.24 -18.45
CA GLY A 573 1.40 -24.27 -19.29
C GLY A 573 2.05 -23.76 -20.57
N MET A 574 2.02 -22.43 -20.83
CA MET A 574 2.71 -21.75 -21.93
C MET A 574 4.16 -21.46 -21.56
N HIS A 575 4.90 -22.51 -21.22
CA HIS A 575 6.24 -22.43 -20.64
C HIS A 575 7.27 -21.84 -21.62
N ASP A 576 7.15 -22.12 -22.92
CA ASP A 576 8.10 -21.66 -23.93
C ASP A 576 7.92 -20.16 -24.24
N GLU A 577 6.67 -19.69 -24.35
CA GLU A 577 6.33 -18.28 -24.52
C GLU A 577 6.68 -17.47 -23.26
N ALA A 578 6.40 -18.02 -22.08
CA ALA A 578 6.83 -17.44 -20.81
C ALA A 578 8.36 -17.25 -20.76
N LEU A 579 9.12 -18.26 -21.17
CA LEU A 579 10.57 -18.19 -21.20
C LEU A 579 11.09 -17.14 -22.19
N LYS A 580 10.40 -16.99 -23.34
CA LYS A 580 10.73 -15.97 -24.35
C LYS A 580 10.52 -14.56 -23.79
N ILE A 581 9.39 -14.30 -23.14
CA ILE A 581 9.12 -13.00 -22.52
C ILE A 581 10.07 -12.74 -21.34
N ALA A 582 10.37 -13.75 -20.52
CA ALA A 582 11.34 -13.63 -19.43
C ALA A 582 12.74 -13.21 -19.92
N ARG A 583 13.14 -13.62 -21.12
CA ARG A 583 14.41 -13.24 -21.76
C ARG A 583 14.40 -11.84 -22.39
N GLU A 584 13.23 -11.26 -22.65
CA GLU A 584 13.08 -9.89 -23.17
C GLU A 584 13.24 -8.81 -22.09
N ILE A 585 13.14 -9.20 -20.82
CA ILE A 585 13.24 -8.30 -19.66
C ILE A 585 14.70 -7.86 -19.51
N LYS A 586 14.95 -6.56 -19.68
CA LYS A 586 16.26 -5.94 -19.43
C LYS A 586 16.16 -5.03 -18.20
N TYR A 587 17.13 -5.18 -17.28
CA TYR A 587 17.26 -4.33 -16.09
C TYR A 587 17.78 -2.95 -16.44
#